data_AF-A0AAU4MIF9-F1
#
_entry.id   AF-A0AAU4MIF9-F1
#
_cell.length_a   1.000
_cell.length_b   1.000
_cell.length_c   1.000
_cell.angle_alpha   90.00
_cell.angle_beta   90.00
_cell.angle_gamma   90.00
#
_symmetry.space_group_name_H-M   'P 1'
#
loop_
_entity.id
_entity.type
_entity.pdbx_description
1 polymer ?
#
loop_
_entity_poly.entity_id
_entity_poly.type
_entity_poly.pdbx_seq_one_letter_code
_entity_poly.pdbx_strand_id
1 'polypeptide(L)' 'MPRLTAPVVPVGSLGRAGQPVLSAGGLLLRPWAEADADAMVSAFADPVLQHWHARTVDSRREAVELITDDVRADVRGG' A
#
# COMPACT_ATOMS: atom_id res chain seq x y z
N MET A 1 -15.60 15.38 -12.22
CA MET A 1 -16.26 14.44 -13.15
C MET A 1 -16.94 13.33 -12.34
N PRO A 2 -18.27 13.14 -12.45
CA PRO A 2 -18.95 12.04 -11.77
C PRO A 2 -18.64 10.68 -12.44
N ARG A 3 -18.63 9.59 -11.67
CA ARG A 3 -18.53 8.23 -12.20
C ARG A 3 -19.91 7.78 -12.70
N LEU A 4 -19.98 7.18 -13.88
CA LEU A 4 -21.24 6.69 -14.49
C LEU A 4 -21.56 5.23 -14.15
N THR A 5 -20.64 4.54 -13.49
CA THR A 5 -20.75 3.12 -13.12
C THR A 5 -20.72 2.96 -11.61
N ALA A 6 -21.57 2.08 -11.08
CA ALA A 6 -21.47 1.64 -9.69
C ALA A 6 -20.19 0.80 -9.48
N PRO A 7 -19.61 0.80 -8.27
CA PRO A 7 -18.51 -0.12 -7.94
C PRO A 7 -18.97 -1.58 -8.09
N VAL A 8 -18.20 -2.38 -8.83
CA VAL A 8 -18.45 -3.84 -8.95
C VAL A 8 -18.14 -4.55 -7.62
N VAL A 9 -17.13 -4.05 -6.91
CA VAL A 9 -16.76 -4.49 -5.56
C VAL A 9 -17.09 -3.34 -4.61
N PRO A 10 -17.92 -3.56 -3.57
CA PRO A 10 -18.19 -2.54 -2.57
C PRO A 10 -16.90 -2.03 -1.91
N VAL A 11 -16.89 -0.74 -1.57
CA VAL A 11 -15.74 -0.14 -0.88
C VAL A 11 -15.52 -0.87 0.45
N GLY A 12 -14.25 -1.21 0.71
CA GLY A 12 -13.85 -1.92 1.92
C GLY A 12 -14.06 -3.44 1.89
N SER A 13 -14.63 -4.03 0.84
CA SER A 13 -14.78 -5.49 0.75
C SER A 13 -13.45 -6.25 0.86
N LEU A 14 -12.38 -5.71 0.28
CA LEU A 14 -11.05 -6.33 0.31
C LEU A 14 -10.23 -5.99 1.57
N GLY A 15 -10.59 -4.92 2.28
CA GLY A 15 -9.90 -4.51 3.52
C GLY A 15 -10.49 -5.12 4.79
N ARG A 16 -11.41 -6.10 4.67
CA ARG A 16 -12.00 -6.80 5.81
C ARG A 16 -11.12 -7.93 6.34
N ALA A 17 -10.25 -8.48 5.52
CA ALA A 17 -9.27 -9.45 5.97
C ALA A 17 -7.92 -8.72 6.11
N GLY A 18 -7.15 -9.07 7.13
CA GLY A 18 -5.75 -8.62 7.20
C GLY A 18 -4.98 -9.07 5.97
N GLN A 19 -3.98 -8.29 5.56
CA GLN A 19 -3.18 -8.62 4.40
C GLN A 19 -2.53 -10.00 4.53
N PRO A 20 -2.57 -10.82 3.47
CA PRO A 20 -2.03 -12.16 3.53
C PRO A 20 -0.51 -12.16 3.44
N VAL A 21 0.08 -13.28 3.84
CA VAL A 21 1.46 -13.63 3.51
C VAL A 21 1.44 -14.59 2.33
N LEU A 22 2.04 -14.19 1.21
CA LEU A 22 2.09 -14.96 -0.04
C LEU A 22 3.55 -15.31 -0.36
N SER A 23 3.79 -16.56 -0.78
CA SER A 23 5.13 -16.98 -1.21
C SER A 23 5.08 -17.60 -2.60
N ALA A 24 6.02 -17.20 -3.45
CA ALA A 24 6.15 -17.72 -4.82
C ALA A 24 7.54 -17.41 -5.39
N GLY A 25 8.16 -18.36 -6.09
CA GLY A 25 9.40 -18.11 -6.85
C GLY A 25 10.56 -17.53 -6.03
N GLY A 26 10.68 -17.90 -4.75
CA GLY A 26 11.70 -17.37 -3.84
C GLY A 26 11.41 -15.98 -3.28
N LEU A 27 10.24 -15.42 -3.58
CA LEU A 27 9.76 -14.15 -3.03
C LEU A 27 8.71 -14.37 -1.95
N LEU A 28 8.67 -13.42 -1.02
CA LEU A 28 7.67 -13.33 0.03
C LEU A 28 6.99 -11.95 -0.06
N LEU A 29 5.68 -11.95 -0.24
CA LEU A 29 4.84 -10.78 0.00
C LEU A 29 4.25 -10.93 1.39
N ARG A 30 4.42 -9.90 2.21
CA ARG A 30 3.90 -9.85 3.57
C ARG A 30 3.31 -8.46 3.82
N PRO A 31 2.48 -8.29 4.86
CA PRO A 31 2.09 -6.97 5.32
C PRO A 31 3.32 -6.07 5.54
N TRP A 32 3.13 -4.78 5.26
CA TRP A 32 4.14 -3.76 5.49
C TRP A 32 4.49 -3.64 6.97
N ALA A 33 5.76 -3.34 7.26
CA ALA A 33 6.26 -3.02 8.58
C ALA A 33 7.00 -1.68 8.55
N GLU A 34 7.08 -0.97 9.66
CA GLU A 34 7.79 0.32 9.73
C GLU A 34 9.26 0.24 9.27
N ALA A 35 9.88 -0.93 9.39
CA ALA A 35 11.23 -1.20 8.91
C ALA A 35 11.38 -1.07 7.38
N ASP A 36 10.27 -1.15 6.63
CA ASP A 36 10.26 -1.05 5.17
C ASP A 36 10.25 0.41 4.67
N ALA A 37 10.11 1.38 5.58
CA ALA A 37 9.96 2.80 5.24
C ALA A 37 11.11 3.33 4.35
N ASP A 38 12.35 2.97 4.65
CA ASP A 38 13.51 3.45 3.89
C ASP A 38 13.56 2.82 2.49
N ALA A 39 13.15 1.55 2.35
CA ALA A 39 13.03 0.90 1.05
C ALA A 39 11.90 1.53 0.21
N MET A 40 10.80 1.93 0.84
CA MET A 40 9.72 2.65 0.18
C MET A 40 10.21 4.01 -0.36
N VAL A 41 10.90 4.81 0.46
CA VAL A 41 11.49 6.09 0.00
C VAL A 41 12.42 5.88 -1.19
N SER A 42 13.27 4.85 -1.13
CA SER A 42 14.18 4.53 -2.24
C SER A 42 13.44 4.18 -3.53
N ALA A 43 12.33 3.42 -3.46
CA ALA A 43 11.54 3.07 -4.63
C ALA A 43 10.82 4.30 -5.21
N PHE A 44 10.28 5.16 -4.34
CA PHE A 44 9.58 6.38 -4.76
C PHE A 44 10.51 7.44 -5.35
N ALA A 45 11.82 7.37 -5.09
CA ALA A 45 12.82 8.26 -5.69
C ALA A 45 13.16 7.90 -7.15
N ASP A 46 12.74 6.74 -7.67
CA ASP A 46 13.01 6.33 -9.05
C ASP A 46 12.16 7.14 -10.05
N PRO A 47 12.77 7.95 -10.94
CA PRO A 47 12.04 8.75 -11.92
C PRO A 47 11.19 7.92 -12.90
N VAL A 48 11.61 6.69 -13.21
CA VAL A 48 10.87 5.78 -14.10
C VAL A 48 9.59 5.31 -13.41
N LEU A 49 9.65 5.00 -12.11
CA LEU A 49 8.47 4.64 -11.33
C LEU A 49 7.55 5.86 -11.11
N GLN A 50 8.12 7.02 -10.81
CA GLN A 50 7.37 8.27 -10.62
C GLN A 50 6.51 8.64 -11.84
N HIS A 51 6.99 8.39 -13.05
CA HIS A 51 6.23 8.69 -14.27
C HIS A 51 4.85 8.02 -14.31
N TRP A 52 4.71 6.84 -13.69
CA TRP A 52 3.48 6.05 -13.67
C TRP A 52 2.75 6.07 -12.33
N HIS A 53 3.30 6.75 -11.32
CA HIS A 53 2.79 6.71 -9.96
C HIS A 53 2.04 7.99 -9.59
N ALA A 54 0.91 7.86 -8.89
CA ALA A 54 0.04 8.99 -8.54
C ALA A 54 0.43 9.70 -7.22
N ARG A 55 1.53 9.29 -6.57
CA ARG A 55 1.96 9.77 -5.25
C ARG A 55 3.48 9.92 -5.21
N THR A 56 3.97 10.87 -4.42
CA THR A 56 5.37 10.94 -3.98
C THR A 56 5.48 10.50 -2.52
N VAL A 57 6.68 10.06 -2.11
CA VAL A 57 7.04 9.76 -0.73
C VAL A 57 8.48 10.22 -0.58
N ASP A 58 8.67 11.39 0.01
CA ASP A 58 9.96 12.09 -0.02
C ASP A 58 10.70 12.00 1.32
N SER A 59 10.07 11.40 2.33
CA SER A 59 10.67 11.21 3.64
C SER A 59 10.27 9.89 4.29
N ARG A 60 11.15 9.39 5.17
CA ARG A 60 10.89 8.21 6.00
C ARG A 60 9.63 8.38 6.86
N ARG A 61 9.38 9.60 7.36
CA ARG A 61 8.18 9.92 8.16
C ARG A 61 6.91 9.68 7.35
N GLU A 62 6.85 10.22 6.13
CA GLU A 62 5.71 10.02 5.23
C GLU A 62 5.53 8.53 4.91
N ALA A 63 6.62 7.81 4.63
CA ALA A 63 6.55 6.37 4.39
C ALA A 63 5.95 5.60 5.58
N VAL A 64 6.37 5.92 6.81
CA VAL A 64 5.80 5.32 8.04
C VAL A 64 4.32 5.66 8.19
N GLU A 65 3.91 6.90 7.91
CA GLU A 65 2.50 7.29 7.94
C GLU A 65 1.66 6.45 6.98
N LEU A 66 2.15 6.22 5.76
CA LEU A 66 1.47 5.38 4.77
C LEU A 66 1.36 3.93 5.19
N ILE A 67 2.46 3.35 5.69
CA ILE A 67 2.50 1.98 6.19
C ILE A 67 1.53 1.81 7.36
N THR A 68 1.49 2.76 8.28
CA THR A 68 0.63 2.67 9.46
C THR A 68 -0.85 2.84 9.10
N ASP A 69 -1.17 3.70 8.13
CA ASP A 69 -2.55 3.84 7.66
C ASP A 69 -3.05 2.57 6.95
N ASP A 70 -2.17 1.88 6.23
CA ASP A 70 -2.45 0.57 5.64
C ASP A 70 -2.70 -0.48 6.74
N VAL A 71 -1.84 -0.54 7.77
CA VAL A 71 -2.03 -1.43 8.94
C VAL A 71 -3.33 -1.12 9.68
N ARG A 72 -3.72 0.16 9.80
CA ARG A 72 -4.99 0.55 10.44
C ARG A 72 -6.22 0.18 9.60
N ALA A 73 -6.08 0.01 8.29
CA ALA A 73 -7.14 -0.52 7.45
C ALA A 73 -7.35 -2.02 7.72
N ASP A 74 -6.26 -2.77 7.88
CA ASP A 74 -6.29 -4.21 8.18
C ASP A 74 -6.94 -4.54 9.54
N VAL A 75 -6.68 -3.75 10.59
CA VAL A 75 -7.20 -4.02 11.95
C VAL A 75 -8.71 -3.77 12.08
N ARG A 76 -9.31 -2.89 11.26
CA ARG A 76 -10.76 -2.60 11.32
C ARG A 76 -11.63 -3.63 10.61
N GLY A 77 -11.01 -4.63 9.97
CA GLY A 77 -11.69 -5.71 9.27
C GLY A 77 -12.02 -6.96 10.10
N GLY A 78 -11.36 -7.12 11.26
CA GLY A 78 -11.45 -8.31 12.12
C GLY A 78 -12.74 -8.47 12.91
#